data_AF-A0A952S8F8-F1
#
_entry.id   AF-A0A952S8F8-F1
#
_cell.length_a   1.000
_cell.length_b   1.000
_cell.length_c   1.000
_cell.angle_alpha   90.00
_cell.angle_beta   90.00
_cell.angle_gamma   90.00
#
_symmetry.space_group_name_H-M   'P 1'
#
loop_
_entity.id
_entity.type
_entity.pdbx_description
1 polymer ?
#
loop_
_entity_poly.entity_id
_entity_poly.type
_entity_poly.pdbx_seq_one_letter_code
_entity_poly.pdbx_strand_id
1 'polypeptide(L)'
;METQQYDAPVGDHTTVPPTSLALSVLQNIFGRKESAGPIDQPEPVTPNISEYQDVSETIECGTLTPTPPSNSDLVRNVLGRLNERKERAAVELGIQSSEVESLPFDLLTLESEGIFMNIDCRGFGSLVRQLQWRTLGVKLPEDAAVRVSPPRAGLLPDVYRNKLMRGASQAHNALNKYSFRFTLCETVWGTSDYKWIPWEAFDQFEQAYYRACETLAKAKAEVLEKYDEILAVHQDSFYKLAQDSADRFWATEDDPFDREGFINAIVAQAIGMVPTREMIRDGLVITMKPKVIVLGSEMIAERNLSRTLALETAKADAERTHLELELDAKRRVEQMKVEDAAEETRREREVKERIRNMKIEAARREAEEAVSPVKEGFAHITAKLFEAATEMAERMKDAKFVPGSLAKRARQMCEWYQLMNFTDDTSLEEVLNKLESAAGREAKQRSPEEMRNALNDILRATTVHTSKLLDEDRLSALEL
;
A
#
# COMPACT_ATOMS: atom_id res chain seq x y z
N MET A 1 -96.13 2.02 -19.98
CA MET A 1 -96.92 1.19 -19.05
C MET A 1 -96.22 -0.16 -18.95
N GLU A 2 -95.87 -0.54 -17.71
CA GLU A 2 -95.82 -1.92 -17.15
C GLU A 2 -94.96 -2.98 -17.86
N THR A 3 -93.81 -3.41 -17.30
CA THR A 3 -93.60 -4.51 -16.30
C THR A 3 -94.16 -5.86 -16.78
N GLN A 4 -93.40 -6.98 -16.90
CA GLN A 4 -92.72 -7.84 -15.90
C GLN A 4 -91.81 -8.83 -16.70
N GLN A 5 -90.58 -9.24 -16.35
CA GLN A 5 -89.92 -9.86 -15.18
C GLN A 5 -90.02 -11.41 -15.09
N TYR A 6 -88.86 -12.05 -14.81
CA TYR A 6 -88.49 -13.46 -14.53
C TYR A 6 -88.04 -14.31 -15.75
N ASP A 7 -86.92 -15.05 -15.77
CA ASP A 7 -85.90 -15.41 -14.76
C ASP A 7 -84.59 -15.90 -15.46
N ALA A 8 -83.45 -15.79 -14.79
CA ALA A 8 -82.13 -16.35 -15.15
C ALA A 8 -81.94 -17.75 -14.49
N PRO A 9 -80.82 -18.52 -14.59
CA PRO A 9 -79.47 -18.18 -15.11
C PRO A 9 -78.75 -19.31 -15.90
N VAL A 10 -77.54 -19.00 -16.42
CA VAL A 10 -76.26 -19.75 -16.26
C VAL A 10 -75.30 -19.43 -17.42
N GLY A 11 -74.14 -18.88 -17.08
CA GLY A 11 -72.86 -19.15 -17.75
C GLY A 11 -72.35 -18.11 -18.75
N ASP A 12 -71.59 -17.13 -18.25
CA ASP A 12 -70.79 -16.17 -19.03
C ASP A 12 -69.79 -16.87 -19.98
N HIS A 13 -69.92 -16.61 -21.28
CA HIS A 13 -68.85 -16.77 -22.25
C HIS A 13 -68.45 -15.39 -22.78
N THR A 14 -67.50 -14.73 -22.10
CA THR A 14 -66.82 -13.57 -22.65
C THR A 14 -65.59 -14.02 -23.43
N THR A 15 -65.66 -13.73 -24.72
CA THR A 15 -64.63 -13.86 -25.75
C THR A 15 -63.39 -12.99 -25.47
N VAL A 16 -62.21 -13.61 -25.57
CA VAL A 16 -60.89 -12.96 -25.73
C VAL A 16 -60.24 -13.56 -26.98
N PRO A 17 -59.59 -12.78 -27.86
CA PRO A 17 -59.15 -13.21 -29.20
C PRO A 17 -58.00 -14.23 -29.14
N PRO A 18 -57.75 -14.98 -30.24
CA PRO A 18 -56.81 -16.09 -30.26
C PRO A 18 -55.37 -15.58 -30.14
N THR A 19 -54.72 -15.92 -29.03
CA THR A 19 -53.28 -15.86 -28.89
C THR A 19 -52.64 -16.86 -29.84
N SER A 20 -51.85 -16.31 -30.76
CA SER A 20 -51.06 -17.02 -31.78
C SER A 20 -50.22 -18.16 -31.18
N LEU A 21 -50.32 -19.34 -31.80
CA LEU A 21 -49.49 -20.53 -31.59
C LEU A 21 -47.98 -20.25 -31.66
N ALA A 22 -47.56 -19.12 -32.25
CA ALA A 22 -46.15 -18.71 -32.28
C ALA A 22 -45.61 -18.28 -30.90
N LEU A 23 -46.47 -17.80 -29.99
CA LEU A 23 -46.04 -17.37 -28.64
C LEU A 23 -45.90 -18.55 -27.66
N SER A 24 -46.67 -19.63 -27.80
CA SER A 24 -46.53 -20.82 -26.95
C SER A 24 -45.34 -21.70 -27.35
N VAL A 25 -44.96 -21.69 -28.63
CA VAL A 25 -43.78 -22.42 -29.13
C VAL A 25 -42.48 -21.71 -28.72
N LEU A 26 -42.45 -20.37 -28.66
CA LEU A 26 -41.26 -19.62 -28.24
C LEU A 26 -41.03 -19.65 -26.71
N GLN A 27 -42.07 -19.79 -25.90
CA GLN A 27 -41.91 -19.97 -24.45
C GLN A 27 -41.42 -21.38 -24.07
N ASN A 28 -41.79 -22.42 -24.82
CA ASN A 28 -41.30 -23.78 -24.59
C ASN A 28 -39.87 -24.02 -25.09
N ILE A 29 -39.36 -23.18 -26.01
CA ILE A 29 -38.00 -23.31 -26.57
C ILE A 29 -36.98 -22.44 -25.81
N PHE A 30 -37.38 -21.36 -25.13
CA PHE A 30 -36.43 -20.43 -24.45
C PHE A 30 -36.75 -20.08 -22.98
N GLY A 31 -37.66 -20.79 -22.30
CA GLY A 31 -37.94 -20.59 -20.88
C GLY A 31 -36.82 -21.07 -19.95
N ARG A 32 -35.94 -20.14 -19.54
CA ARG A 32 -34.98 -20.29 -18.43
C ARG A 32 -35.76 -20.39 -17.11
N LYS A 33 -35.55 -21.45 -16.32
CA LYS A 33 -35.97 -21.52 -14.91
C LYS A 33 -34.83 -22.00 -14.02
N GLU A 34 -34.29 -21.06 -13.26
CA GLU A 34 -33.82 -21.27 -11.89
C GLU A 34 -35.03 -21.59 -10.99
N SER A 35 -34.88 -22.56 -10.08
CA SER A 35 -35.49 -22.67 -8.73
C SER A 35 -35.36 -24.14 -8.27
N ALA A 36 -34.54 -24.50 -7.29
CA ALA A 36 -34.76 -24.36 -5.84
C ALA A 36 -35.87 -25.28 -5.27
N GLY A 37 -35.44 -26.25 -4.44
CA GLY A 37 -36.18 -26.92 -3.34
C GLY A 37 -37.10 -28.09 -3.68
N PRO A 38 -37.29 -29.10 -2.79
CA PRO A 38 -37.16 -29.01 -1.34
C PRO A 38 -36.14 -29.98 -0.69
N ILE A 39 -35.82 -29.62 0.54
CA ILE A 39 -34.91 -30.22 1.52
C ILE A 39 -35.58 -31.46 2.14
N ASP A 40 -34.87 -32.57 2.22
CA ASP A 40 -35.14 -33.63 3.20
C ASP A 40 -33.80 -34.11 3.77
N GLN A 41 -33.53 -33.68 5.01
CA GLN A 41 -32.41 -34.10 5.85
C GLN A 41 -32.88 -35.28 6.71
N PRO A 42 -32.10 -36.35 6.87
CA PRO A 42 -32.20 -37.19 8.06
C PRO A 42 -31.34 -36.59 9.18
N GLU A 43 -32.01 -36.36 10.31
CA GLU A 43 -31.44 -35.87 11.57
C GLU A 43 -30.31 -36.77 12.11
N PRO A 44 -29.23 -36.19 12.66
CA PRO A 44 -28.29 -36.89 13.51
C PRO A 44 -28.78 -36.89 14.96
N VAL A 45 -28.87 -38.10 15.51
CA VAL A 45 -29.11 -38.42 16.91
C VAL A 45 -28.08 -37.76 17.82
N THR A 46 -28.54 -36.93 18.76
CA THR A 46 -27.79 -36.57 19.96
C THR A 46 -27.76 -37.74 20.93
N PRO A 47 -26.64 -37.95 21.65
CA PRO A 47 -26.76 -37.76 23.09
C PRO A 47 -25.56 -37.05 23.74
N ASN A 48 -25.91 -36.22 24.72
CA ASN A 48 -25.22 -35.91 25.96
C ASN A 48 -23.74 -35.49 25.93
N ILE A 49 -23.52 -34.17 26.01
CA ILE A 49 -22.37 -33.60 26.72
C ILE A 49 -22.92 -32.88 27.95
N SER A 50 -22.82 -33.54 29.09
CA SER A 50 -22.86 -32.96 30.43
C SER A 50 -21.67 -33.57 31.17
N GLU A 51 -20.62 -32.79 31.34
CA GLU A 51 -20.01 -32.51 32.66
C GLU A 51 -18.67 -31.82 32.46
N TYR A 52 -18.64 -30.57 32.94
CA TYR A 52 -17.42 -29.90 33.34
C TYR A 52 -16.80 -30.68 34.50
N GLN A 53 -15.54 -31.07 34.38
CA GLN A 53 -14.68 -31.12 35.55
C GLN A 53 -13.26 -30.67 35.21
N ASP A 54 -12.98 -29.52 35.80
CA ASP A 54 -11.73 -28.81 35.98
C ASP A 54 -10.72 -29.69 36.72
N VAL A 55 -9.56 -29.96 36.12
CA VAL A 55 -8.34 -30.23 36.89
C VAL A 55 -7.17 -29.56 36.18
N SER A 56 -6.77 -28.44 36.77
CA SER A 56 -5.50 -27.78 36.54
C SER A 56 -4.36 -28.66 37.06
N GLU A 57 -3.41 -29.04 36.20
CA GLU A 57 -2.04 -29.35 36.64
C GLU A 57 -1.03 -28.62 35.77
N THR A 58 -0.29 -27.76 36.45
CA THR A 58 0.90 -27.04 36.05
C THR A 58 2.02 -28.05 35.75
N ILE A 59 2.84 -27.84 34.71
CA ILE A 59 4.29 -28.11 34.71
C ILE A 59 4.94 -27.60 33.40
N GLU A 60 5.80 -26.61 33.61
CA GLU A 60 7.12 -26.37 33.02
C GLU A 60 7.28 -26.08 31.51
N CYS A 61 7.64 -24.81 31.30
CA CYS A 61 8.29 -24.24 30.13
C CYS A 61 9.64 -24.95 29.87
N GLY A 62 9.63 -25.94 28.97
CA GLY A 62 10.82 -26.54 28.38
C GLY A 62 11.03 -25.99 26.97
N THR A 63 12.08 -25.18 26.80
CA THR A 63 12.57 -24.71 25.50
C THR A 63 13.11 -25.91 24.73
N LEU A 64 12.29 -26.51 23.85
CA LEU A 64 12.74 -27.51 22.90
C LEU A 64 12.64 -26.92 21.50
N THR A 65 13.78 -26.48 20.99
CA THR A 65 14.00 -26.30 19.56
C THR A 65 13.64 -27.61 18.85
N PRO A 66 12.69 -27.65 17.91
CA PRO A 66 12.46 -28.85 17.13
C PRO A 66 13.59 -28.92 16.10
N THR A 67 14.61 -29.72 16.41
CA THR A 67 15.53 -30.21 15.38
C THR A 67 14.71 -30.89 14.28
N PRO A 68 14.98 -30.63 13.00
CA PRO A 68 14.28 -31.30 11.92
C PRO A 68 14.42 -32.81 12.11
N PRO A 69 13.35 -33.59 11.98
CA PRO A 69 13.42 -35.04 12.17
C PRO A 69 14.47 -35.59 11.21
N SER A 70 15.45 -36.30 11.79
CA SER A 70 16.47 -36.99 11.02
C SER A 70 15.78 -37.99 10.08
N ASN A 71 16.34 -38.23 8.90
CA ASN A 71 15.82 -39.23 7.94
C ASN A 71 15.59 -40.61 8.62
N SER A 72 16.34 -40.92 9.69
CA SER A 72 16.14 -42.09 10.54
C SER A 72 14.77 -42.14 11.24
N ASP A 73 14.28 -40.99 11.72
CA ASP A 73 13.01 -40.91 12.46
C ASP A 73 11.82 -41.02 11.50
N LEU A 74 11.97 -40.50 10.29
CA LEU A 74 10.96 -40.61 9.23
C LEU A 74 10.81 -42.06 8.76
N VAL A 75 11.93 -42.78 8.58
CA VAL A 75 11.93 -44.21 8.23
C VAL A 75 11.32 -45.08 9.33
N ARG A 76 11.65 -44.83 10.61
CA ARG A 76 11.04 -45.55 11.75
C ARG A 76 9.54 -45.31 11.84
N ASN A 77 9.08 -44.07 11.63
CA ASN A 77 7.65 -43.74 11.64
C ASN A 77 6.88 -44.40 10.49
N VAL A 78 7.49 -44.52 9.30
CA VAL A 78 6.88 -45.21 8.15
C VAL A 78 6.78 -46.72 8.40
N LEU A 79 7.83 -47.34 8.94
CA LEU A 79 7.83 -48.77 9.29
C LEU A 79 6.85 -49.08 10.43
N GLY A 80 6.74 -48.19 11.43
CA GLY A 80 5.74 -48.31 12.51
C GLY A 80 4.30 -48.30 11.97
N ARG A 81 3.96 -47.34 11.11
CA ARG A 81 2.63 -47.26 10.45
C ARG A 81 2.32 -48.44 9.54
N LEU A 82 3.36 -49.08 8.98
CA LEU A 82 3.21 -50.28 8.15
C LEU A 82 2.89 -51.49 9.03
N ASN A 83 3.58 -51.64 10.17
CA ASN A 83 3.29 -52.69 11.14
C ASN A 83 1.89 -52.53 11.76
N GLU A 84 1.47 -51.32 12.11
CA GLU A 84 0.10 -51.05 12.60
C GLU A 84 -0.98 -51.40 11.56
N ARG A 85 -0.67 -51.25 10.27
CA ARG A 85 -1.59 -51.66 9.19
C ARG A 85 -1.62 -53.17 9.01
N LYS A 86 -0.48 -53.84 9.13
CA LYS A 86 -0.41 -55.31 9.13
C LYS A 86 -1.17 -55.91 10.31
N GLU A 87 -1.00 -55.35 11.50
CA GLU A 87 -1.73 -55.79 12.70
C GLU A 87 -3.24 -55.61 12.55
N ARG A 88 -3.70 -54.48 12.02
CA ARG A 88 -5.13 -54.29 11.75
C ARG A 88 -5.68 -55.27 10.71
N ALA A 89 -4.99 -55.46 9.60
CA ALA A 89 -5.38 -56.42 8.57
C ALA A 89 -5.38 -57.87 9.11
N ALA A 90 -4.41 -58.20 9.97
CA ALA A 90 -4.30 -59.50 10.63
C ALA A 90 -5.48 -59.77 11.57
N VAL A 91 -5.89 -58.76 12.35
CA VAL A 91 -7.08 -58.84 13.23
C VAL A 91 -8.36 -59.01 12.42
N GLU A 92 -8.52 -58.26 11.32
CA GLU A 92 -9.72 -58.34 10.46
C GLU A 92 -9.81 -59.67 9.70
N LEU A 93 -8.67 -60.26 9.33
CA LEU A 93 -8.60 -61.52 8.59
C LEU A 93 -8.44 -62.76 9.50
N GLY A 94 -8.23 -62.57 10.80
CA GLY A 94 -8.04 -63.66 11.78
C GLY A 94 -6.72 -64.44 11.60
N ILE A 95 -5.71 -63.82 10.98
CA ILE A 95 -4.39 -64.41 10.70
C ILE A 95 -3.31 -63.74 11.57
N GLN A 96 -2.09 -64.28 11.56
CA GLN A 96 -0.98 -63.65 12.28
C GLN A 96 -0.42 -62.46 11.50
N SER A 97 0.02 -61.39 12.18
CA SER A 97 0.60 -60.18 11.54
C SER A 97 1.83 -60.48 10.67
N SER A 98 2.58 -61.54 11.01
CA SER A 98 3.70 -62.05 10.21
C SER A 98 3.30 -62.69 8.88
N GLU A 99 2.04 -63.13 8.76
CA GLU A 99 1.48 -63.73 7.52
C GLU A 99 0.90 -62.67 6.58
N VAL A 100 0.74 -61.43 7.05
CA VAL A 100 0.35 -60.30 6.20
C VAL A 100 1.55 -59.82 5.39
N GLU A 101 1.58 -60.23 4.12
CA GLU A 101 2.58 -59.79 3.17
C GLU A 101 2.47 -58.28 2.90
N SER A 102 3.63 -57.62 2.84
CA SER A 102 3.72 -56.23 2.36
C SER A 102 4.31 -56.23 0.97
N LEU A 103 3.52 -55.79 -0.01
CA LEU A 103 4.00 -55.56 -1.36
C LEU A 103 4.57 -54.14 -1.43
N PRO A 104 5.87 -53.97 -1.76
CA PRO A 104 6.42 -52.65 -2.03
C PRO A 104 5.78 -52.14 -3.32
N PHE A 105 4.99 -51.08 -3.20
CA PHE A 105 4.37 -50.42 -4.34
C PHE A 105 5.12 -49.12 -4.59
N ASP A 106 5.98 -49.14 -5.62
CA ASP A 106 6.81 -48.00 -5.97
C ASP A 106 6.28 -47.31 -7.23
N LEU A 107 5.96 -46.02 -7.10
CA LEU A 107 5.55 -45.14 -8.18
C LEU A 107 6.67 -44.18 -8.60
N LEU A 108 7.81 -44.18 -7.90
CA LEU A 108 8.97 -43.33 -8.20
C LEU A 108 9.50 -43.58 -9.62
N THR A 109 9.39 -44.81 -10.10
CA THR A 109 9.77 -45.19 -11.47
C THR A 109 8.87 -44.52 -12.50
N LEU A 110 7.55 -44.46 -12.25
CA LEU A 110 6.62 -43.76 -13.15
C LEU A 110 6.78 -42.24 -13.11
N GLU A 111 7.21 -41.71 -11.98
CA GLU A 111 7.50 -40.29 -11.78
C GLU A 111 8.80 -39.87 -12.48
N SER A 112 9.87 -40.63 -12.30
CA SER A 112 11.21 -40.28 -12.80
C SER A 112 11.44 -40.66 -14.27
N GLU A 113 10.85 -41.77 -14.74
CA GLU A 113 11.14 -42.33 -16.06
C GLU A 113 10.14 -41.90 -17.14
N GLY A 114 9.12 -41.10 -16.81
CA GLY A 114 8.17 -40.65 -17.82
C GLY A 114 7.20 -39.57 -17.37
N ILE A 115 6.23 -39.30 -18.25
CA ILE A 115 5.21 -38.26 -18.06
C ILE A 115 3.83 -38.77 -18.47
N PHE A 116 2.78 -38.32 -17.79
CA PHE A 116 1.42 -38.60 -18.22
C PHE A 116 0.97 -37.57 -19.24
N MET A 117 0.45 -38.05 -20.35
CA MET A 117 0.03 -37.22 -21.47
C MET A 117 -1.39 -37.55 -21.88
N ASN A 118 -2.15 -36.51 -22.20
CA ASN A 118 -3.42 -36.61 -22.89
C ASN A 118 -3.40 -35.68 -24.11
N ILE A 119 -4.12 -36.06 -25.17
CA ILE A 119 -4.31 -35.24 -26.35
C ILE A 119 -5.78 -34.81 -26.39
N ASP A 120 -6.01 -33.50 -26.28
CA ASP A 120 -7.35 -32.92 -26.39
C ASP A 120 -7.58 -32.41 -27.81
N CYS A 121 -8.51 -33.04 -28.52
CA CYS A 121 -8.92 -32.67 -29.86
C CYS A 121 -10.23 -31.86 -29.80
N ARG A 122 -10.10 -30.53 -29.77
CA ARG A 122 -11.24 -29.60 -29.66
C ARG A 122 -11.80 -29.20 -31.01
N GLY A 123 -13.12 -28.96 -31.04
CA GLY A 123 -13.83 -28.43 -32.19
C GLY A 123 -14.12 -29.41 -33.32
N PHE A 124 -13.53 -30.61 -33.34
CA PHE A 124 -13.79 -31.62 -34.38
C PHE A 124 -15.25 -32.09 -34.41
N GLY A 125 -15.96 -31.99 -33.27
CA GLY A 125 -17.41 -32.24 -33.20
C GLY A 125 -18.25 -31.26 -34.01
N SER A 126 -17.72 -30.08 -34.38
CA SER A 126 -18.41 -29.14 -35.27
C SER A 126 -18.52 -29.64 -36.71
N LEU A 127 -17.68 -30.60 -37.11
CA LEU A 127 -17.66 -31.16 -38.48
C LEU A 127 -18.75 -32.21 -38.71
N VAL A 128 -19.42 -32.66 -37.65
CA VAL A 128 -20.43 -33.73 -37.67
C VAL A 128 -21.65 -33.28 -36.89
N ARG A 129 -22.85 -33.42 -37.46
CA ARG A 129 -24.10 -33.14 -36.76
C ARG A 129 -25.07 -34.30 -36.89
N GLN A 130 -25.95 -34.41 -35.91
CA GLN A 130 -27.05 -35.36 -35.96
C GLN A 130 -28.20 -34.72 -36.75
N LEU A 131 -28.58 -35.32 -37.87
CA LEU A 131 -29.68 -34.83 -38.70
C LEU A 131 -31.01 -35.25 -38.09
N GLN A 132 -32.02 -34.39 -38.12
CA GLN A 132 -33.35 -34.78 -37.65
C GLN A 132 -34.04 -35.65 -38.71
N TRP A 133 -34.84 -36.63 -38.27
CA TRP A 133 -35.61 -37.49 -39.18
C TRP A 133 -36.54 -36.71 -40.10
N ARG A 134 -37.11 -35.60 -39.60
CA ARG A 134 -37.93 -34.66 -40.38
C ARG A 134 -37.18 -34.07 -41.57
N THR A 135 -35.89 -33.77 -41.41
CA THR A 135 -35.03 -33.26 -42.48
C THR A 135 -34.77 -34.30 -43.58
N LEU A 136 -34.92 -35.59 -43.27
CA LEU A 136 -34.81 -36.70 -44.22
C LEU A 136 -36.18 -37.11 -44.82
N GLY A 137 -37.25 -36.40 -44.49
CA GLY A 137 -38.62 -36.74 -44.89
C GLY A 137 -39.18 -37.97 -44.19
N VAL A 138 -38.63 -38.37 -43.04
CA VAL A 138 -39.06 -39.58 -42.29
C VAL A 138 -39.75 -39.17 -40.99
N LYS A 139 -40.95 -39.70 -40.76
CA LYS A 139 -41.65 -39.60 -39.47
C LYS A 139 -41.60 -40.95 -38.78
N LEU A 140 -40.90 -41.03 -37.65
CA LEU A 140 -40.90 -42.24 -36.83
C LEU A 140 -42.13 -42.26 -35.92
N PRO A 141 -42.78 -43.42 -35.71
CA PRO A 141 -43.86 -43.55 -34.74
C PRO A 141 -43.33 -43.37 -33.31
N GLU A 142 -44.04 -42.58 -32.50
CA GLU A 142 -43.63 -42.22 -31.13
C GLU A 142 -43.69 -43.43 -30.17
N ASP A 143 -44.51 -44.45 -30.49
CA ASP A 143 -44.74 -45.66 -29.70
C ASP A 143 -43.94 -46.89 -30.19
N ALA A 144 -42.84 -46.67 -30.94
CA ALA A 144 -42.05 -47.78 -31.47
C ALA A 144 -41.27 -48.53 -30.36
N ALA A 145 -41.42 -49.86 -30.31
CA ALA A 145 -40.66 -50.73 -29.39
C ALA A 145 -39.12 -50.68 -29.60
N VAL A 146 -38.67 -50.22 -30.77
CA VAL A 146 -37.25 -50.04 -31.11
C VAL A 146 -36.95 -48.56 -31.31
N ARG A 147 -36.10 -47.99 -30.46
CA ARG A 147 -35.68 -46.59 -30.53
C ARG A 147 -34.54 -46.42 -31.55
N VAL A 148 -34.86 -45.88 -32.73
CA VAL A 148 -33.87 -45.59 -33.76
C VAL A 148 -33.37 -44.15 -33.61
N SER A 149 -32.07 -43.98 -33.37
CA SER A 149 -31.45 -42.66 -33.24
C SER A 149 -31.18 -42.05 -34.62
N PRO A 150 -31.34 -40.71 -34.78
CA PRO A 150 -31.06 -40.06 -36.05
C PRO A 150 -29.59 -40.20 -36.47
N PRO A 151 -29.30 -40.34 -37.77
CA PRO A 151 -27.95 -40.54 -38.26
C PRO A 151 -27.08 -39.29 -38.07
N ARG A 152 -25.78 -39.52 -37.89
CA ARG A 152 -24.77 -38.46 -37.89
C ARG A 152 -24.29 -38.22 -39.32
N ALA A 153 -24.38 -36.99 -39.78
CA ALA A 153 -23.89 -36.56 -41.09
C ALA A 153 -22.71 -35.60 -40.94
N GLY A 154 -21.75 -35.71 -41.85
CA GLY A 154 -20.68 -34.74 -41.98
C GLY A 154 -21.17 -33.49 -42.70
N LEU A 155 -20.77 -32.32 -42.21
CA LEU A 155 -21.16 -31.01 -42.75
C LEU A 155 -20.19 -30.48 -43.84
N LEU A 156 -19.22 -31.31 -44.21
CA LEU A 156 -18.26 -31.07 -45.28
C LEU A 156 -18.14 -32.33 -46.11
N PRO A 157 -17.84 -32.22 -47.42
CA PRO A 157 -17.54 -33.36 -48.26
C PRO A 157 -16.45 -34.25 -47.66
N ASP A 158 -16.63 -35.56 -47.77
CA ASP A 158 -15.78 -36.58 -47.16
C ASP A 158 -14.30 -36.41 -47.49
N VAL A 159 -13.98 -35.96 -48.71
CA VAL A 159 -12.60 -35.71 -49.17
C VAL A 159 -11.89 -34.70 -48.27
N TYR A 160 -12.58 -33.63 -47.84
CA TYR A 160 -12.01 -32.58 -47.01
C TYR A 160 -12.18 -32.89 -45.52
N ARG A 161 -13.34 -33.41 -45.11
CA ARG A 161 -13.61 -33.81 -43.72
C ARG A 161 -12.61 -34.85 -43.24
N ASN A 162 -12.37 -35.90 -44.03
CA ASN A 162 -11.47 -36.99 -43.62
C ASN A 162 -10.02 -36.51 -43.51
N LYS A 163 -9.60 -35.53 -44.32
CA LYS A 163 -8.28 -34.87 -44.19
C LYS A 163 -8.16 -34.08 -42.89
N LEU A 164 -9.19 -33.32 -42.51
CA LEU A 164 -9.22 -32.59 -41.23
C LEU A 164 -9.19 -33.56 -40.04
N MET A 165 -10.00 -34.63 -40.07
CA MET A 165 -10.03 -35.63 -39.00
C MET A 165 -8.73 -36.44 -38.88
N ARG A 166 -7.99 -36.61 -39.99
CA ARG A 166 -6.75 -37.40 -40.02
C ARG A 166 -5.71 -36.89 -39.04
N GLY A 167 -5.56 -35.58 -38.88
CA GLY A 167 -4.62 -34.99 -37.91
C GLY A 167 -4.93 -35.42 -36.47
N ALA A 168 -6.20 -35.34 -36.06
CA ALA A 168 -6.64 -35.79 -34.74
C ALA A 168 -6.44 -37.30 -34.54
N SER A 169 -6.79 -38.11 -35.53
CA SER A 169 -6.58 -39.57 -35.47
C SER A 169 -5.10 -39.93 -35.39
N GLN A 170 -4.23 -39.25 -36.15
CA GLN A 170 -2.78 -39.45 -36.10
C GLN A 170 -2.20 -39.08 -34.74
N ALA A 171 -2.64 -37.98 -34.14
CA ALA A 171 -2.20 -37.56 -32.81
C ALA A 171 -2.58 -38.61 -31.75
N HIS A 172 -3.84 -39.08 -31.72
CA HIS A 172 -4.26 -40.14 -30.80
C HIS A 172 -3.56 -41.48 -31.06
N ASN A 173 -3.30 -41.83 -32.32
CA ASN A 173 -2.55 -43.04 -32.66
C ASN A 173 -1.09 -42.95 -32.20
N ALA A 174 -0.46 -41.77 -32.32
CA ALA A 174 0.88 -41.53 -31.80
C ALA A 174 0.91 -41.70 -30.28
N LEU A 175 -0.07 -41.14 -29.57
CA LEU A 175 -0.20 -41.35 -28.12
C LEU A 175 -0.35 -42.84 -27.82
N ASN A 176 -1.27 -43.56 -28.46
CA ASN A 176 -1.48 -45.00 -28.23
C ASN A 176 -0.24 -45.86 -28.52
N LYS A 177 0.60 -45.45 -29.47
CA LYS A 177 1.77 -46.21 -29.89
C LYS A 177 2.93 -46.08 -28.90
N TYR A 178 3.15 -44.88 -28.36
CA TYR A 178 4.29 -44.58 -27.48
C TYR A 178 3.92 -44.49 -26.00
N SER A 179 2.68 -44.82 -25.64
CA SER A 179 2.21 -44.76 -24.25
C SER A 179 1.72 -46.09 -23.72
N PHE A 180 1.78 -46.20 -22.40
CA PHE A 180 1.26 -47.31 -21.63
C PHE A 180 0.04 -46.87 -20.82
N ARG A 181 -0.90 -47.79 -20.63
CA ARG A 181 -2.07 -47.60 -19.76
C ARG A 181 -1.85 -48.35 -18.46
N PHE A 182 -2.03 -47.62 -17.35
CA PHE A 182 -1.97 -48.18 -16.00
C PHE A 182 -3.36 -48.11 -15.39
N THR A 183 -3.97 -49.27 -15.16
CA THR A 183 -5.33 -49.40 -14.57
C THR A 183 -5.45 -48.68 -13.22
N LEU A 184 -4.38 -48.68 -12.44
CA LEU A 184 -4.32 -47.99 -11.14
C LEU A 184 -4.46 -46.48 -11.29
N CYS A 185 -3.77 -45.88 -12.27
CA CYS A 185 -3.90 -44.45 -12.55
C CYS A 185 -5.33 -44.08 -12.99
N GLU A 186 -6.02 -44.97 -13.73
CA GLU A 186 -7.43 -44.77 -14.10
C GLU A 186 -8.34 -44.75 -12.87
N THR A 187 -8.11 -45.65 -11.90
CA THR A 187 -8.88 -45.66 -10.64
C THR A 187 -8.61 -44.44 -9.77
N VAL A 188 -7.37 -43.94 -9.74
CA VAL A 188 -7.00 -42.75 -8.95
C VAL A 188 -7.53 -41.46 -9.58
N TRP A 189 -7.57 -41.34 -10.91
CA TRP A 189 -8.02 -40.14 -11.60
C TRP A 189 -9.48 -40.16 -12.04
N GLY A 190 -10.17 -41.30 -11.94
CA GLY A 190 -11.53 -41.48 -12.44
C GLY A 190 -11.67 -41.32 -13.96
N THR A 191 -10.56 -41.29 -14.70
CA THR A 191 -10.51 -41.08 -16.16
C THR A 191 -9.39 -41.90 -16.78
N SER A 192 -9.62 -42.45 -17.98
CA SER A 192 -8.65 -43.24 -18.76
C SER A 192 -7.97 -42.45 -19.88
N ASP A 193 -8.15 -41.13 -19.88
CA ASP A 193 -7.67 -40.24 -20.94
C ASP A 193 -6.15 -40.01 -20.87
N TYR A 194 -5.55 -40.11 -19.68
CA TYR A 194 -4.12 -39.91 -19.47
C TYR A 194 -3.35 -41.21 -19.64
N LYS A 195 -2.27 -41.15 -20.40
CA LYS A 195 -1.40 -42.31 -20.68
C LYS A 195 0.04 -41.95 -20.37
N TRP A 196 0.78 -42.91 -19.83
CA TRP A 196 2.16 -42.69 -19.43
C TRP A 196 3.09 -42.90 -20.63
N ILE A 197 4.01 -41.96 -20.85
CA ILE A 197 5.01 -42.02 -21.91
C ILE A 197 6.39 -42.02 -21.23
N PRO A 198 7.25 -43.03 -21.49
CA PRO A 198 8.62 -43.00 -21.00
C PRO A 198 9.43 -41.91 -21.71
N TRP A 199 10.38 -41.29 -21.01
CA TRP A 199 11.23 -40.24 -21.57
C TRP A 199 11.99 -40.70 -22.83
N GLU A 200 12.40 -41.98 -22.88
CA GLU A 200 13.07 -42.57 -24.04
C GLU A 200 12.23 -42.54 -25.32
N ALA A 201 10.90 -42.63 -25.20
CA ALA A 201 9.97 -42.60 -26.33
C ALA A 201 9.37 -41.21 -26.58
N PHE A 202 9.63 -40.24 -25.69
CA PHE A 202 9.00 -38.93 -25.73
C PHE A 202 9.38 -38.15 -26.99
N ASP A 203 10.67 -38.14 -27.38
CA ASP A 203 11.13 -37.44 -28.59
C ASP A 203 10.45 -37.98 -29.86
N GLN A 204 10.27 -39.30 -29.94
CA GLN A 204 9.61 -39.94 -31.08
C GLN A 204 8.12 -39.67 -31.10
N PHE A 205 7.49 -39.62 -29.92
CA PHE A 205 6.10 -39.21 -29.75
C PHE A 205 5.90 -37.75 -30.17
N GLU A 206 6.75 -36.85 -29.70
CA GLU A 206 6.68 -35.42 -29.95
C GLU A 206 6.82 -35.13 -31.46
N GLN A 207 7.78 -35.77 -32.14
CA GLN A 207 7.91 -35.68 -33.59
C GLN A 207 6.65 -36.18 -34.33
N ALA A 208 6.07 -37.30 -33.88
CA ALA A 208 4.85 -37.83 -34.47
C ALA A 208 3.64 -36.92 -34.23
N TYR A 209 3.55 -36.28 -33.07
CA TYR A 209 2.54 -35.28 -32.77
C TYR A 209 2.70 -34.03 -33.63
N TYR A 210 3.91 -33.48 -33.77
CA TYR A 210 4.13 -32.30 -34.61
C TYR A 210 3.79 -32.57 -36.06
N ARG A 211 4.10 -33.77 -36.59
CA ARG A 211 3.65 -34.20 -37.93
C ARG A 211 2.13 -34.25 -38.04
N ALA A 212 1.43 -34.66 -36.98
CA ALA A 212 -0.03 -34.66 -36.96
C ALA A 212 -0.61 -33.23 -36.95
N CYS A 213 -0.01 -32.32 -36.20
CA CYS A 213 -0.36 -30.90 -36.19
C CYS A 213 -0.10 -30.21 -37.54
N GLU A 214 1.04 -30.50 -38.19
CA GLU A 214 1.33 -30.04 -39.55
C GLU A 214 0.32 -30.58 -40.56
N THR A 215 -0.06 -31.85 -40.44
CA THR A 215 -1.07 -32.47 -41.32
C THR A 215 -2.42 -31.75 -41.17
N LEU A 216 -2.82 -31.42 -39.93
CA LEU A 216 -4.01 -30.62 -39.67
C LEU A 216 -3.88 -29.20 -40.26
N ALA A 217 -2.74 -28.54 -40.08
CA ALA A 217 -2.50 -27.20 -40.60
C ALA A 217 -2.58 -27.15 -42.13
N LYS A 218 -1.98 -28.13 -42.83
CA LYS A 218 -2.08 -28.28 -44.29
C LYS A 218 -3.51 -28.53 -44.74
N ALA A 219 -4.22 -29.42 -44.05
CA ALA A 219 -5.64 -29.70 -44.34
C ALA A 219 -6.51 -28.46 -44.14
N LYS A 220 -6.30 -27.69 -43.06
CA LYS A 220 -7.00 -26.41 -42.83
C LYS A 220 -6.74 -25.42 -43.95
N ALA A 221 -5.48 -25.23 -44.36
CA ALA A 221 -5.13 -24.33 -45.44
C ALA A 221 -5.84 -24.71 -46.75
N GLU A 222 -5.83 -26.00 -47.10
CA GLU A 222 -6.52 -26.50 -48.30
C GLU A 222 -8.04 -26.26 -48.25
N VAL A 223 -8.68 -26.51 -47.10
CA VAL A 223 -10.13 -26.27 -46.93
C VAL A 223 -10.46 -24.77 -46.98
N LEU A 224 -9.63 -23.92 -46.40
CA LEU A 224 -9.85 -22.47 -46.39
C LEU A 224 -9.65 -21.84 -47.77
N GLU A 225 -8.68 -22.32 -48.55
CA GLU A 225 -8.44 -21.88 -49.93
C GLU A 225 -9.63 -22.23 -50.84
N LYS A 226 -10.16 -23.45 -50.71
CA LYS A 226 -11.27 -23.96 -51.55
C LYS A 226 -12.64 -23.81 -50.91
N TYR A 227 -12.77 -22.96 -49.88
CA TYR A 227 -13.97 -22.93 -49.05
C TYR A 227 -15.24 -22.59 -49.86
N ASP A 228 -15.16 -21.64 -50.79
CA ASP A 228 -16.31 -21.21 -51.61
C ASP A 228 -16.73 -22.28 -52.61
N GLU A 229 -15.76 -22.99 -53.20
CA GLU A 229 -16.02 -24.13 -54.09
C GLU A 229 -16.69 -25.28 -53.34
N ILE A 230 -16.23 -25.55 -52.11
CA ILE A 230 -16.82 -26.56 -51.23
C ILE A 230 -18.26 -26.20 -50.89
N LEU A 231 -18.54 -24.94 -50.57
CA LEU A 231 -19.90 -24.48 -50.29
C LEU A 231 -20.81 -24.65 -51.49
N ALA A 232 -20.38 -24.28 -52.70
CA ALA A 232 -21.18 -24.44 -53.91
C ALA A 232 -21.55 -25.91 -54.17
N VAL A 233 -20.56 -26.81 -54.12
CA VAL A 233 -20.79 -28.27 -54.28
C VAL A 233 -21.71 -28.82 -53.18
N HIS A 234 -21.58 -28.32 -51.95
CA HIS A 234 -22.38 -28.78 -50.83
C HIS A 234 -23.82 -28.25 -50.90
N GLN A 235 -24.02 -27.02 -51.36
CA GLN A 235 -25.35 -26.44 -51.63
C GLN A 235 -26.11 -27.27 -52.66
N ASP A 236 -25.48 -27.59 -53.80
CA ASP A 236 -26.09 -28.44 -54.83
C ASP A 236 -26.48 -29.82 -54.28
N SER A 237 -25.62 -30.38 -53.42
CA SER A 237 -25.88 -31.67 -52.78
C SER A 237 -27.06 -31.60 -51.79
N PHE A 238 -27.17 -30.52 -51.00
CA PHE A 238 -28.30 -30.31 -50.11
C PHE A 238 -29.59 -30.02 -50.85
N TYR A 239 -29.55 -29.30 -51.97
CA TYR A 239 -30.73 -29.11 -52.82
C TYR A 239 -31.26 -30.44 -53.35
N LYS A 240 -30.38 -31.32 -53.84
CA LYS A 240 -30.78 -32.68 -54.26
C LYS A 240 -31.35 -33.51 -53.12
N LEU A 241 -30.72 -33.45 -51.94
CA LEU A 241 -31.20 -34.16 -50.75
C LEU A 241 -32.56 -33.64 -50.27
N ALA A 242 -32.77 -32.32 -50.31
CA ALA A 242 -34.01 -31.67 -49.93
C ALA A 242 -35.13 -31.99 -50.93
N GLN A 243 -34.84 -32.06 -52.23
CA GLN A 243 -35.78 -32.53 -53.25
C GLN A 243 -36.21 -33.99 -53.01
N ASP A 244 -35.24 -34.89 -52.81
CA ASP A 244 -35.52 -36.30 -52.51
C ASP A 244 -36.30 -36.45 -51.19
N SER A 245 -35.98 -35.63 -50.18
CA SER A 245 -36.71 -35.61 -48.91
C SER A 245 -38.13 -35.06 -49.06
N ALA A 246 -38.33 -34.04 -49.90
CA ALA A 246 -39.66 -33.51 -50.20
C ALA A 246 -40.51 -34.53 -50.96
N ASP A 247 -39.91 -35.26 -51.90
CA ASP A 247 -40.60 -36.30 -52.66
C ASP A 247 -41.01 -37.48 -51.75
N ARG A 248 -40.16 -37.84 -50.78
CA ARG A 248 -40.50 -38.85 -49.74
C ARG A 248 -41.55 -38.38 -48.76
N PHE A 249 -41.45 -37.12 -48.35
CA PHE A 249 -42.43 -36.51 -47.45
C PHE A 249 -43.81 -36.46 -48.13
N TRP A 250 -43.86 -36.09 -49.40
CA TRP A 250 -45.10 -36.14 -50.21
C TRP A 250 -45.65 -37.56 -50.38
N ALA A 251 -44.79 -38.57 -50.43
CA ALA A 251 -45.22 -39.97 -50.48
C ALA A 251 -45.71 -40.52 -49.12
N THR A 252 -45.41 -39.83 -48.01
CA THR A 252 -45.71 -40.29 -46.65
C THR A 252 -46.83 -39.49 -45.99
N GLU A 253 -47.12 -38.28 -46.45
CA GLU A 253 -48.04 -37.32 -45.84
C GLU A 253 -49.18 -36.96 -46.80
N ASP A 254 -50.43 -37.02 -46.34
CA ASP A 254 -51.64 -36.77 -47.16
C ASP A 254 -51.99 -35.26 -47.26
N ASP A 255 -51.31 -34.40 -46.49
CA ASP A 255 -51.59 -32.97 -46.42
C ASP A 255 -50.82 -32.16 -47.49
N PRO A 256 -51.45 -31.17 -48.14
CA PRO A 256 -50.77 -30.29 -49.08
C PRO A 256 -49.76 -29.39 -48.35
N PHE A 257 -48.48 -29.52 -48.70
CA PHE A 257 -47.40 -28.68 -48.17
C PHE A 257 -46.72 -27.86 -49.27
N ASP A 258 -46.19 -26.70 -48.91
CA ASP A 258 -45.40 -25.87 -49.83
C ASP A 258 -44.03 -26.52 -50.07
N ARG A 259 -43.89 -27.18 -51.22
CA ARG A 259 -42.67 -27.89 -51.62
C ARG A 259 -41.47 -26.97 -51.73
N GLU A 260 -41.63 -25.78 -52.30
CA GLU A 260 -40.53 -24.84 -52.50
C GLU A 260 -40.11 -24.21 -51.17
N GLY A 261 -41.08 -23.83 -50.33
CA GLY A 261 -40.83 -23.34 -48.97
C GLY A 261 -40.10 -24.38 -48.12
N PHE A 262 -40.50 -25.65 -48.20
CA PHE A 262 -39.85 -26.75 -47.47
C PHE A 262 -38.41 -27.01 -47.91
N ILE A 263 -38.16 -27.07 -49.23
CA ILE A 263 -36.81 -27.25 -49.78
C ILE A 263 -35.90 -26.08 -49.35
N ASN A 264 -36.37 -24.84 -49.51
CA ASN A 264 -35.60 -23.66 -49.13
C ASN A 264 -35.33 -23.60 -47.62
N ALA A 265 -36.29 -24.00 -46.79
CA ALA A 265 -36.11 -24.07 -45.34
C ALA A 265 -35.07 -25.11 -44.92
N ILE A 266 -35.09 -26.31 -45.52
CA ILE A 266 -34.11 -27.37 -45.25
C ILE A 266 -32.71 -26.92 -45.70
N VAL A 267 -32.59 -26.36 -46.89
CA VAL A 267 -31.30 -25.91 -47.42
C VAL A 267 -30.74 -24.76 -46.60
N ALA A 268 -31.57 -23.77 -46.21
CA ALA A 268 -31.15 -22.68 -45.34
C ALA A 268 -30.68 -23.18 -43.97
N GLN A 269 -31.39 -24.16 -43.39
CA GLN A 269 -31.01 -24.81 -42.15
C GLN A 269 -29.69 -25.58 -42.30
N ALA A 270 -29.51 -26.33 -43.38
CA ALA A 270 -28.30 -27.10 -43.64
C ALA A 270 -27.07 -26.20 -43.87
N ILE A 271 -27.22 -25.11 -44.63
CA ILE A 271 -26.16 -24.11 -44.84
C ILE A 271 -25.80 -23.42 -43.53
N GLY A 272 -26.79 -23.07 -42.71
CA GLY A 272 -26.56 -22.47 -41.39
C GLY A 272 -25.84 -23.41 -40.41
N MET A 273 -25.82 -24.72 -40.68
CA MET A 273 -25.08 -25.70 -39.89
C MET A 273 -23.64 -25.90 -40.37
N VAL A 274 -23.28 -25.48 -41.59
CA VAL A 274 -21.91 -25.62 -42.11
C VAL A 274 -20.94 -24.76 -41.29
N PRO A 275 -19.79 -25.31 -40.83
CA PRO A 275 -18.83 -24.55 -40.03
C PRO A 275 -18.27 -23.36 -40.81
N THR A 276 -18.25 -22.18 -40.21
CA THR A 276 -17.68 -20.98 -40.84
C THR A 276 -16.16 -21.09 -41.01
N ARG A 277 -15.58 -20.25 -41.87
CA ARG A 277 -14.12 -20.15 -42.04
C ARG A 277 -13.38 -19.94 -40.72
N GLU A 278 -13.92 -19.09 -39.86
CA GLU A 278 -13.36 -18.80 -38.53
C GLU A 278 -13.42 -20.04 -37.63
N MET A 279 -14.54 -20.77 -37.63
CA MET A 279 -14.67 -22.02 -36.87
C MET A 279 -13.68 -23.10 -37.31
N ILE A 280 -13.37 -23.20 -38.62
CA ILE A 280 -12.39 -24.15 -39.14
C ILE A 280 -10.97 -23.70 -38.78
N ARG A 281 -10.68 -22.40 -38.90
CA ARG A 281 -9.37 -21.82 -38.61
C ARG A 281 -9.01 -21.96 -37.14
N ASP A 282 -9.89 -21.51 -36.25
CA ASP A 282 -9.59 -21.32 -34.83
C ASP A 282 -10.25 -22.38 -33.93
N GLY A 283 -11.35 -22.99 -34.38
CA GLY A 283 -12.08 -23.98 -33.58
C GLY A 283 -11.43 -25.36 -33.54
N LEU A 284 -10.73 -25.79 -34.60
CA LEU A 284 -10.10 -27.11 -34.68
C LEU A 284 -8.71 -27.09 -34.06
N VAL A 285 -8.53 -27.56 -32.83
CA VAL A 285 -7.23 -27.51 -32.15
C VAL A 285 -6.89 -28.87 -31.56
N ILE A 286 -5.63 -29.28 -31.72
CA ILE A 286 -5.06 -30.45 -31.05
C ILE A 286 -4.09 -29.92 -30.00
N THR A 287 -4.35 -30.17 -28.72
CA THR A 287 -3.47 -29.73 -27.64
C THR A 287 -2.94 -30.91 -26.83
N MET A 288 -1.66 -30.85 -26.47
CA MET A 288 -1.08 -31.75 -25.48
C MET A 288 -1.41 -31.26 -24.06
N LYS A 289 -1.76 -32.18 -23.17
CA LYS A 289 -1.97 -31.91 -21.74
C LYS A 289 -1.04 -32.81 -20.92
N PRO A 290 0.18 -32.33 -20.59
CA PRO A 290 1.06 -33.03 -19.68
C PRO A 290 0.52 -32.98 -18.25
N LYS A 291 0.72 -34.07 -17.50
CA LYS A 291 0.49 -34.19 -16.07
C LYS A 291 1.65 -34.95 -15.42
N VAL A 292 1.98 -34.55 -14.21
CA VAL A 292 2.99 -35.19 -13.36
C VAL A 292 2.29 -35.72 -12.11
N ILE A 293 2.72 -36.88 -11.61
CA ILE A 293 2.27 -37.41 -10.32
C ILE A 293 3.14 -36.79 -9.25
N VAL A 294 2.53 -36.28 -8.18
CA VAL A 294 3.25 -35.91 -6.96
C VAL A 294 2.99 -37.01 -5.94
N LEU A 295 4.05 -37.62 -5.43
CA LEU A 295 3.92 -38.67 -4.43
C LEU A 295 3.59 -38.08 -3.06
N GLY A 296 2.85 -38.82 -2.24
CA GLY A 296 2.45 -38.36 -0.91
C GLY A 296 3.64 -38.07 0.02
N SER A 297 4.78 -38.73 -0.17
CA SER A 297 6.04 -38.47 0.52
C SER A 297 6.63 -37.10 0.17
N GLU A 298 6.52 -36.68 -1.09
CA GLU A 298 7.00 -35.38 -1.56
C GLU A 298 6.09 -34.25 -1.12
N MET A 299 4.76 -34.45 -1.13
CA MET A 299 3.83 -33.47 -0.56
C MET A 299 4.13 -33.17 0.91
N ILE A 300 4.56 -34.19 1.67
CA ILE A 300 4.95 -34.01 3.08
C ILE A 300 6.28 -33.27 3.18
N ALA A 301 7.26 -33.60 2.32
CA ALA A 301 8.54 -32.91 2.27
C ALA A 301 8.39 -31.44 1.87
N GLU A 302 7.61 -31.13 0.85
CA GLU A 302 7.28 -29.78 0.40
C GLU A 302 6.53 -28.99 1.48
N ARG A 303 5.55 -29.63 2.14
CA ARG A 303 4.83 -29.01 3.25
C ARG A 303 5.73 -28.73 4.45
N ASN A 304 6.68 -29.61 4.74
CA ASN A 304 7.66 -29.42 5.79
C ASN A 304 8.64 -28.30 5.44
N LEU A 305 9.12 -28.24 4.20
CA LEU A 305 10.00 -27.17 3.70
C LEU A 305 9.28 -25.80 3.71
N SER A 306 8.01 -25.78 3.30
CA SER A 306 7.18 -24.58 3.38
C SER A 306 7.01 -24.11 4.83
N ARG A 307 6.84 -25.05 5.76
CA ARG A 307 6.77 -24.75 7.20
C ARG A 307 8.11 -24.23 7.73
N THR A 308 9.24 -24.81 7.35
CA THR A 308 10.56 -24.32 7.79
C THR A 308 10.85 -22.93 7.25
N LEU A 309 10.56 -22.68 5.96
CA LEU A 309 10.71 -21.35 5.37
C LEU A 309 9.81 -20.32 6.07
N ALA A 310 8.56 -20.67 6.38
CA ALA A 310 7.66 -19.77 7.11
C ALA A 310 8.18 -19.44 8.52
N LEU A 311 8.80 -20.40 9.21
CA LEU A 311 9.43 -20.16 10.50
C LEU A 311 10.68 -19.28 10.37
N GLU A 312 11.48 -19.46 9.33
CA GLU A 312 12.64 -18.61 9.05
C GLU A 312 12.24 -17.17 8.72
N THR A 313 11.20 -16.98 7.88
CA THR A 313 10.69 -15.64 7.59
C THR A 313 10.14 -14.96 8.84
N ALA A 314 9.40 -15.70 9.69
CA ALA A 314 8.90 -15.16 10.95
C ALA A 314 10.02 -14.76 11.91
N LYS A 315 11.11 -15.53 11.97
CA LYS A 315 12.31 -15.16 12.75
C LYS A 315 12.99 -13.92 12.20
N ALA A 316 13.18 -13.84 10.88
CA ALA A 316 13.79 -12.69 10.23
C ALA A 316 12.96 -11.40 10.46
N ASP A 317 11.63 -11.51 10.43
CA ASP A 317 10.74 -10.37 10.69
C ASP A 317 10.74 -9.97 12.18
N ALA A 318 10.82 -10.94 13.10
CA ALA A 318 11.01 -10.67 14.52
C ALA A 318 12.37 -9.97 14.79
N GLU A 319 13.44 -10.38 14.13
CA GLU A 319 14.75 -9.72 14.23
C GLU A 319 14.74 -8.31 13.65
N ARG A 320 14.06 -8.10 12.51
CA ARG A 320 13.90 -6.77 11.90
C ARG A 320 13.13 -5.81 12.80
N THR A 321 12.01 -6.25 13.35
CA THR A 321 11.19 -5.43 14.26
C THR A 321 11.95 -5.12 15.55
N HIS A 322 12.74 -6.06 16.08
CA HIS A 322 13.62 -5.81 17.22
C HIS A 322 14.68 -4.75 16.91
N LEU A 323 15.37 -4.85 15.77
CA LEU A 323 16.37 -3.86 15.34
C LEU A 323 15.75 -2.48 15.09
N GLU A 324 14.53 -2.41 14.56
CA GLU A 324 13.80 -1.17 14.36
C GLU A 324 13.48 -0.48 15.69
N LEU A 325 13.00 -1.24 16.69
CA LEU A 325 12.76 -0.73 18.03
C LEU A 325 14.06 -0.24 18.71
N GLU A 326 15.18 -0.95 18.53
CA GLU A 326 16.48 -0.51 19.04
C GLU A 326 16.97 0.78 18.38
N LEU A 327 16.81 0.90 17.06
CA LEU A 327 17.18 2.11 16.32
C LEU A 327 16.34 3.31 16.76
N ASP A 328 15.04 3.11 16.95
CA ASP A 328 14.15 4.16 17.43
C ASP A 328 14.46 4.57 18.88
N ALA A 329 14.80 3.62 19.75
CA ALA A 329 15.27 3.93 21.10
C ALA A 329 16.57 4.75 21.07
N LYS A 330 17.54 4.36 20.23
CA LYS A 330 18.80 5.11 20.05
C LYS A 330 18.55 6.51 19.52
N ARG A 331 17.68 6.67 18.50
CA ARG A 331 17.29 7.97 17.95
C ARG A 331 16.66 8.89 18.99
N ARG A 332 15.76 8.37 19.84
CA ARG A 332 15.15 9.16 20.92
C ARG A 332 16.19 9.63 21.95
N VAL A 333 17.13 8.75 22.31
CA VAL A 333 18.23 9.11 23.23
C VAL A 333 19.13 10.18 22.61
N GLU A 334 19.43 10.08 21.32
CA GLU A 334 20.21 11.11 20.62
C GLU A 334 19.48 12.44 20.55
N GLN A 335 18.17 12.44 20.26
CA GLN A 335 17.35 13.65 20.25
C GLN A 335 17.35 14.33 21.63
N MET A 336 17.12 13.58 22.71
CA MET A 336 17.18 14.12 24.07
C MET A 336 18.54 14.74 24.39
N LYS A 337 19.65 14.09 23.99
CA LYS A 337 21.00 14.65 24.19
C LYS A 337 21.23 15.95 23.43
N VAL A 338 20.68 16.08 22.21
CA VAL A 338 20.78 17.30 21.42
C VAL A 338 19.95 18.42 22.04
N GLU A 339 18.76 18.11 22.54
CA GLU A 339 17.90 19.06 23.27
C GLU A 339 18.56 19.53 24.57
N ASP A 340 19.10 18.61 25.38
CA ASP A 340 19.82 18.94 26.61
C ASP A 340 21.03 19.84 26.34
N ALA A 341 21.84 19.52 25.32
CA ALA A 341 22.97 20.36 24.92
C ALA A 341 22.52 21.75 24.42
N ALA A 342 21.39 21.82 23.70
CA ALA A 342 20.83 23.10 23.26
C ALA A 342 20.33 23.93 24.45
N GLU A 343 19.72 23.31 25.46
CA GLU A 343 19.33 23.99 26.70
C GLU A 343 20.54 24.49 27.50
N GLU A 344 21.58 23.67 27.64
CA GLU A 344 22.82 24.08 28.31
C GLU A 344 23.45 25.28 27.62
N THR A 345 23.56 25.27 26.28
CA THR A 345 24.09 26.42 25.54
C THR A 345 23.22 27.68 25.69
N ARG A 346 21.90 27.56 25.87
CA ARG A 346 21.03 28.70 26.18
C ARG A 346 21.28 29.24 27.58
N ARG A 347 21.34 28.36 28.58
CA ARG A 347 21.65 28.75 29.97
C ARG A 347 23.01 29.41 30.08
N GLU A 348 24.03 28.92 29.38
CA GLU A 348 25.34 29.57 29.33
C GLU A 348 25.30 30.96 28.71
N ARG A 349 24.51 31.17 27.64
CA ARG A 349 24.33 32.50 27.02
C ARG A 349 23.65 33.46 28.00
N GLU A 350 22.57 33.03 28.66
CA GLU A 350 21.88 33.83 29.66
C GLU A 350 22.79 34.21 30.84
N VAL A 351 23.61 33.26 31.33
CA VAL A 351 24.59 33.53 32.39
C VAL A 351 25.66 34.51 31.92
N LYS A 352 26.17 34.38 30.69
CA LYS A 352 27.12 35.34 30.11
C LYS A 352 26.52 36.74 29.96
N GLU A 353 25.26 36.85 29.56
CA GLU A 353 24.57 38.13 29.47
C GLU A 353 24.35 38.76 30.84
N ARG A 354 23.94 37.98 31.86
CA ARG A 354 23.84 38.46 33.25
C ARG A 354 25.20 38.94 33.79
N ILE A 355 26.28 38.23 33.51
CA ILE A 355 27.64 38.64 33.90
C ILE A 355 28.06 39.92 33.17
N ARG A 356 27.75 40.05 31.88
CA ARG A 356 28.05 41.26 31.12
C ARG A 356 27.32 42.48 31.70
N ASN A 357 26.04 42.34 32.03
CA ASN A 357 25.25 43.43 32.62
C ASN A 357 25.76 43.81 34.02
N MET A 358 26.04 42.82 34.88
CA MET A 358 26.67 43.09 36.18
C MET A 358 28.00 43.82 36.05
N LYS A 359 28.85 43.49 35.06
CA LYS A 359 30.11 44.20 34.82
C LYS A 359 29.91 45.64 34.35
N ILE A 360 28.89 45.88 33.51
CA ILE A 360 28.56 47.23 33.04
C ILE A 360 28.05 48.09 34.21
N GLU A 361 27.22 47.54 35.09
CA GLU A 361 26.74 48.24 36.28
C GLU A 361 27.85 48.51 37.30
N ALA A 362 28.76 47.55 37.53
CA ALA A 362 29.91 47.74 38.40
C ALA A 362 30.86 48.83 37.89
N ALA A 363 31.15 48.85 36.58
CA ALA A 363 31.96 49.90 35.97
C ALA A 363 31.30 51.28 36.02
N ARG A 364 29.97 51.35 35.91
CA ARG A 364 29.22 52.60 36.06
C ARG A 364 29.28 53.13 37.49
N ARG A 365 29.15 52.25 38.49
CA ARG A 365 29.24 52.61 39.91
C ARG A 365 30.65 53.08 40.30
N GLU A 366 31.69 52.43 39.78
CA GLU A 366 33.10 52.84 39.98
C GLU A 366 33.41 54.19 39.31
N ALA A 367 32.82 54.47 38.14
CA ALA A 367 32.94 55.77 37.48
C ALA A 367 32.21 56.90 38.23
N GLU A 368 31.07 56.63 38.86
CA GLU A 368 30.34 57.59 39.70
C GLU A 368 31.10 57.91 41.01
N GLU A 369 31.74 56.92 41.63
CA GLU A 369 32.57 57.13 42.84
C GLU A 369 33.85 57.95 42.54
N ALA A 370 34.43 57.82 41.34
CA ALA A 370 35.63 58.57 40.93
C ALA A 370 35.40 60.07 40.66
N VAL A 371 34.15 60.54 40.52
CA VAL A 371 33.81 61.96 40.33
C VAL A 371 33.75 62.73 41.67
N SER A 372 33.65 62.02 42.79
CA SER A 372 33.53 62.60 44.14
C SER A 372 34.76 63.43 44.61
N PRO A 373 36.02 62.99 44.45
CA PRO A 373 37.19 63.74 44.90
C PRO A 373 37.42 65.06 44.12
N VAL A 374 37.00 65.09 42.85
CA VAL A 374 37.11 66.27 41.97
C VAL A 374 36.08 67.33 42.36
N LYS A 375 34.84 66.92 42.66
CA LYS A 375 33.78 67.83 43.17
C LYS A 375 34.15 68.38 44.56
N GLU A 376 34.69 67.55 45.45
CA GLU A 376 35.10 67.96 46.80
C GLU A 376 36.28 68.96 46.75
N GLY A 377 37.26 68.74 45.86
CA GLY A 377 38.35 69.69 45.61
C GLY A 377 37.87 71.07 45.13
N PHE A 378 36.87 71.10 44.24
CA PHE A 378 36.27 72.34 43.74
C PHE A 378 35.51 73.10 44.83
N ALA A 379 34.77 72.38 45.69
CA ALA A 379 34.08 72.97 46.83
C ALA A 379 35.05 73.66 47.81
N HIS A 380 36.21 73.06 48.07
CA HIS A 380 37.25 73.66 48.91
C HIS A 380 37.86 74.94 48.31
N ILE A 381 38.06 74.99 46.99
CA ILE A 381 38.59 76.17 46.32
C ILE A 381 37.60 77.33 46.37
N THR A 382 36.33 77.06 46.06
CA THR A 382 35.27 78.08 46.08
C THR A 382 34.99 78.61 47.49
N ALA A 383 35.03 77.76 48.51
CA ALA A 383 34.88 78.17 49.91
C ALA A 383 36.02 79.10 50.38
N LYS A 384 37.28 78.77 50.08
CA LYS A 384 38.42 79.63 50.42
C LYS A 384 38.39 80.97 49.69
N LEU A 385 37.93 80.98 48.44
CA LEU A 385 37.78 82.21 47.67
C LEU A 385 36.68 83.12 48.26
N PHE A 386 35.56 82.52 48.66
CA PHE A 386 34.47 83.24 49.32
C PHE A 386 34.94 83.88 50.64
N GLU A 387 35.64 83.12 51.49
CA GLU A 387 36.16 83.61 52.77
C GLU A 387 37.19 84.74 52.59
N ALA A 388 38.10 84.62 51.62
CA ALA A 388 39.05 85.69 51.32
C ALA A 388 38.35 86.94 50.76
N ALA A 389 37.33 86.78 49.92
CA ALA A 389 36.56 87.88 49.35
C ALA A 389 35.69 88.59 50.40
N THR A 390 35.07 87.88 51.34
CA THR A 390 34.29 88.48 52.43
C THR A 390 35.18 89.31 53.35
N GLU A 391 36.33 88.78 53.74
CA GLU A 391 37.28 89.52 54.60
C GLU A 391 37.79 90.80 53.92
N MET A 392 38.07 90.74 52.61
CA MET A 392 38.47 91.91 51.83
C MET A 392 37.33 92.92 51.66
N ALA A 393 36.10 92.44 51.45
CA ALA A 393 34.93 93.29 51.33
C ALA A 393 34.61 94.01 52.65
N GLU A 394 34.75 93.35 53.80
CA GLU A 394 34.58 93.98 55.12
C GLU A 394 35.60 95.07 55.37
N ARG A 395 36.88 94.83 55.07
CA ARG A 395 37.94 95.84 55.20
C ARG A 395 37.74 97.04 54.26
N MET A 396 36.96 96.88 53.19
CA MET A 396 36.62 97.94 52.24
C MET A 396 35.35 98.73 52.58
N LYS A 397 34.53 98.32 53.55
CA LYS A 397 33.27 99.02 53.89
C LYS A 397 33.51 100.46 54.35
N ASP A 398 34.54 100.69 55.17
CA ASP A 398 34.78 102.01 55.80
C ASP A 398 35.93 102.82 55.17
N ALA A 399 36.63 102.27 54.17
CA ALA A 399 37.83 102.89 53.58
C ALA A 399 37.50 103.90 52.46
N LYS A 400 38.06 105.12 52.52
CA LYS A 400 37.95 106.14 51.44
C LYS A 400 38.98 105.96 50.31
N PHE A 401 40.01 105.14 50.52
CA PHE A 401 41.02 104.80 49.52
C PHE A 401 41.38 103.31 49.63
N VAL A 402 41.93 102.71 48.56
CA VAL A 402 42.35 101.29 48.55
C VAL A 402 43.74 101.14 49.21
N PRO A 403 43.86 100.48 50.38
CA PRO A 403 45.15 100.25 51.03
C PRO A 403 46.05 99.33 50.19
N GLY A 404 47.35 99.63 50.16
CA GLY A 404 48.33 98.84 49.38
C GLY A 404 48.42 97.36 49.81
N SER A 405 48.22 97.08 51.10
CA SER A 405 48.17 95.72 51.65
C SER A 405 46.96 94.92 51.15
N LEU A 406 45.81 95.59 50.96
CA LEU A 406 44.60 94.96 50.44
C LEU A 406 44.74 94.65 48.94
N ALA A 407 45.28 95.60 48.16
CA ALA A 407 45.58 95.36 46.74
C ALA A 407 46.59 94.22 46.54
N LYS A 408 47.59 94.10 47.43
CA LYS A 408 48.53 92.97 47.42
C LYS A 408 47.81 91.64 47.72
N ARG A 409 46.91 91.63 48.71
CA ARG A 409 46.13 90.44 49.07
C ARG A 409 45.16 90.00 47.97
N ALA A 410 44.52 90.94 47.27
CA ALA A 410 43.65 90.66 46.14
C ALA A 410 44.42 89.99 44.98
N ARG A 411 45.62 90.48 44.65
CA ARG A 411 46.48 89.84 43.63
C ARG A 411 46.92 88.44 44.04
N GLN A 412 47.32 88.26 45.31
CA GLN A 412 47.70 86.95 45.84
C GLN A 412 46.55 85.94 45.79
N MET A 413 45.31 86.39 45.99
CA MET A 413 44.13 85.55 45.86
C MET A 413 43.87 85.15 44.39
N CYS A 414 44.00 86.08 43.43
CA CYS A 414 43.87 85.77 42.00
C CYS A 414 44.96 84.81 41.51
N GLU A 415 46.21 85.04 41.93
CA GLU A 415 47.36 84.16 41.63
C GLU A 415 47.17 82.76 42.23
N TRP A 416 46.65 82.68 43.46
CA TRP A 416 46.34 81.40 44.09
C TRP A 416 45.23 80.63 43.36
N TYR A 417 44.18 81.32 42.88
CA TYR A 417 43.12 80.68 42.11
C TYR A 417 43.62 80.15 40.75
N GLN A 418 44.42 80.92 40.02
CA GLN A 418 45.02 80.47 38.75
C GLN A 418 45.88 79.21 38.92
N LEU A 419 46.58 79.07 40.05
CA LEU A 419 47.39 77.89 40.35
C LEU A 419 46.56 76.66 40.74
N MET A 420 45.33 76.86 41.23
CA MET A 420 44.47 75.80 41.76
C MET A 420 43.30 75.46 40.83
N ASN A 421 43.05 76.23 39.77
CA ASN A 421 41.95 75.97 38.84
C ASN A 421 42.27 74.77 37.94
N PHE A 422 41.60 73.64 38.16
CA PHE A 422 41.72 72.42 37.35
C PHE A 422 40.47 72.13 36.50
N THR A 423 39.46 73.01 36.56
CA THR A 423 38.13 72.84 35.93
C THR A 423 37.82 73.88 34.85
N ASP A 424 38.75 74.78 34.53
CA ASP A 424 38.61 75.84 33.51
C ASP A 424 37.27 76.61 33.60
N ASP A 425 36.84 76.98 34.81
CA ASP A 425 35.61 77.76 35.02
C ASP A 425 35.80 79.21 34.55
N THR A 426 35.40 79.45 33.30
CA THR A 426 35.50 80.76 32.63
C THR A 426 34.71 81.86 33.34
N SER A 427 33.67 81.52 34.10
CA SER A 427 32.78 82.50 34.73
C SER A 427 33.41 83.15 35.97
N LEU A 428 34.11 82.37 36.79
CA LEU A 428 34.81 82.86 37.98
C LEU A 428 36.11 83.58 37.63
N GLU A 429 36.81 83.09 36.59
CA GLU A 429 38.03 83.71 36.07
C GLU A 429 37.80 85.13 35.56
N GLU A 430 36.71 85.37 34.81
CA GLU A 430 36.37 86.70 34.33
C GLU A 430 36.17 87.72 35.47
N VAL A 431 35.56 87.28 36.57
CA VAL A 431 35.33 88.14 37.73
C VAL A 431 36.62 88.38 38.51
N LEU A 432 37.48 87.37 38.64
CA LEU A 432 38.79 87.50 39.29
C LEU A 432 39.77 88.37 38.48
N ASN A 433 39.72 88.31 37.15
CA ASN A 433 40.50 89.19 36.28
C ASN A 433 40.09 90.66 36.44
N LYS A 434 38.79 90.94 36.67
CA LYS A 434 38.31 92.30 37.00
C LYS A 434 38.84 92.79 38.34
N LEU A 435 38.90 91.91 39.35
CA LEU A 435 39.50 92.23 40.66
C LEU A 435 41.01 92.49 40.54
N GLU A 436 41.72 91.68 39.77
CA GLU A 436 43.16 91.83 39.54
C GLU A 436 43.47 93.14 38.83
N SER A 437 42.72 93.49 37.78
CA SER A 437 42.85 94.77 37.05
C SER A 437 42.59 95.97 37.96
N ALA A 438 41.56 95.92 38.82
CA ALA A 438 41.28 96.96 39.79
C ALA A 438 42.38 97.10 40.86
N ALA A 439 42.97 95.97 41.30
CA ALA A 439 44.07 95.93 42.25
C ALA A 439 45.43 96.30 41.61
N GLY A 440 45.60 96.12 40.30
CA GLY A 440 46.81 96.29 39.51
C GLY A 440 47.29 97.73 39.34
N ARG A 441 46.37 98.70 39.37
CA ARG A 441 46.63 100.12 39.09
C ARG A 441 47.56 100.80 40.11
N GLU A 442 48.24 101.86 39.68
CA GLU A 442 49.09 102.70 40.55
C GLU A 442 48.30 103.28 41.73
N ALA A 443 48.95 103.45 42.88
CA ALA A 443 48.29 103.77 44.16
C ALA A 443 47.39 105.03 44.14
N LYS A 444 47.65 105.99 43.24
CA LYS A 444 46.86 107.22 43.07
C LYS A 444 45.64 107.08 42.16
N GLN A 445 45.53 106.00 41.37
CA GLN A 445 44.47 105.78 40.36
C GLN A 445 43.54 104.61 40.70
N ARG A 446 43.64 104.05 41.90
CA ARG A 446 42.75 102.96 42.36
C ARG A 446 41.39 103.51 42.75
N SER A 447 40.35 103.11 42.01
CA SER A 447 38.97 103.42 42.39
C SER A 447 38.51 102.49 43.52
N PRO A 448 38.10 103.02 44.68
CA PRO A 448 37.54 102.20 45.76
C PRO A 448 36.17 101.59 45.38
N GLU A 449 35.43 102.23 44.47
CA GLU A 449 34.13 101.75 44.00
C GLU A 449 34.27 100.54 43.08
N GLU A 450 35.23 100.57 42.14
CA GLU A 450 35.49 99.45 41.23
C GLU A 450 35.97 98.20 42.00
N MET A 451 36.79 98.38 43.03
CA MET A 451 37.26 97.25 43.85
C MET A 451 36.13 96.65 44.71
N ARG A 452 35.20 97.48 45.22
CA ARG A 452 34.01 96.99 45.94
C ARG A 452 33.07 96.23 45.02
N ASN A 453 32.86 96.72 43.81
CA ASN A 453 32.00 96.05 42.82
C ASN A 453 32.59 94.69 42.42
N ALA A 454 33.89 94.63 42.12
CA ALA A 454 34.57 93.37 41.81
C ALA A 454 34.50 92.35 42.96
N LEU A 455 34.67 92.78 44.23
CA LEU A 455 34.54 91.90 45.39
C LEU A 455 33.09 91.40 45.57
N ASN A 456 32.08 92.26 45.37
CA ASN A 456 30.68 91.86 45.45
C ASN A 456 30.28 90.89 44.33
N ASP A 457 30.84 91.04 43.13
CA ASP A 457 30.61 90.13 42.01
C ASP A 457 31.21 88.74 42.30
N ILE A 458 32.38 88.67 42.94
CA ILE A 458 32.98 87.39 43.40
C ILE A 458 32.08 86.72 44.44
N LEU A 459 31.57 87.49 45.41
CA LEU A 459 30.66 86.98 46.44
C LEU A 459 29.33 86.46 45.85
N ARG A 460 28.85 87.04 44.76
CA ARG A 460 27.65 86.54 44.04
C ARG A 460 27.96 85.28 43.24
N ALA A 461 29.07 85.25 42.51
CA ALA A 461 29.45 84.10 41.69
C ALA A 461 29.72 82.84 42.54
N THR A 462 30.34 83.02 43.71
CA THR A 462 30.65 81.94 44.66
C THR A 462 29.43 81.45 45.44
N THR A 463 28.46 82.32 45.78
CA THR A 463 27.21 81.91 46.48
C THR A 463 26.25 81.13 45.58
N VAL A 464 26.14 81.49 44.29
CA VAL A 464 25.33 80.74 43.31
C VAL A 464 25.89 79.34 43.05
N HIS A 465 27.22 79.18 43.10
CA HIS A 465 27.84 77.86 42.96
C HIS A 465 27.65 76.98 44.20
N THR A 466 27.73 77.56 45.41
CA THR A 466 27.48 76.80 46.64
C THR A 466 26.02 76.36 46.77
N SER A 467 25.04 77.15 46.29
CA SER A 467 23.64 76.74 46.30
C SER A 467 23.33 75.62 45.30
N LYS A 468 23.93 75.63 44.10
CA LYS A 468 23.73 74.59 43.08
C LYS A 468 24.26 73.22 43.52
N LEU A 469 25.40 73.20 44.23
CA LEU A 469 25.97 71.95 44.76
C LEU A 469 25.09 71.33 45.86
N LEU A 470 24.49 72.15 46.72
CA LEU A 470 23.57 71.68 47.77
C LEU A 470 22.25 71.12 47.22
N ASP A 471 21.79 71.62 46.06
CA ASP A 471 20.58 71.10 45.39
C ASP A 471 20.84 69.79 44.63
N GLU A 472 22.03 69.58 44.06
CA GLU A 472 22.43 68.30 43.45
C GLU A 472 22.51 67.18 44.50
N ASP A 473 23.14 67.42 45.66
CA ASP A 473 23.29 66.43 46.73
C ASP A 473 21.93 65.95 47.30
N ARG A 474 20.93 66.85 47.32
CA ARG A 474 19.56 66.52 47.77
C ARG A 474 18.79 65.64 46.77
N LEU A 475 19.04 65.79 45.47
CA LEU A 475 18.41 64.98 44.43
C LEU A 475 19.03 63.58 44.37
N SER A 476 20.35 63.45 44.53
CA SER A 476 21.02 62.15 44.61
C SER A 476 20.67 61.35 45.87
N ALA A 477 20.29 62.00 46.96
CA ALA A 477 19.84 61.32 48.18
C ALA A 477 18.38 60.78 48.10
N LEU A 478 17.61 61.17 47.08
CA LEU A 478 16.22 60.72 46.87
C LEU A 478 16.10 59.55 45.86
N GLU A 479 17.18 59.19 45.17
CA GLU A 479 17.22 58.08 44.20
C GLU A 479 17.87 56.78 44.74
N LEU A 480 18.09 56.69 46.05
CA LEU A 480 18.57 55.48 46.75
C LEU A 480 17.45 54.66 47.40
#